data_AF-A0A2R6S5L5-F1
#
_entry.id   AF-A0A2R6S5L5-F1
#
_cell.length_a   1.000
_cell.length_b   1.000
_cell.length_c   1.000
_cell.angle_alpha   90.00
_cell.angle_beta   90.00
_cell.angle_gamma   90.00
#
_symmetry.space_group_name_H-M   'P 1'
#
loop_
_entity.id
_entity.type
_entity.pdbx_description
1 polymer ?
#
loop_
_entity_poly.entity_id
_entity_poly.type
_entity_poly.pdbx_seq_one_letter_code
_entity_poly.pdbx_strand_id
1 'polypeptide(L)'
;MAHTEETVSSAPRQYKHLRNVALAFNIIVTALIFLVLRPKPIVTYWCLVCIGFWHVALFSQPQGTPPPLDVAFGAFLPTLFFAYAFWRIAWRFTLPAFRNAPIEASVWYLASYWPGVLTNITTDKIPIDRLVASDITSRPGALTALIIIIAILFVIIVNQIRVIRKTGWLPHYLGWYIISALVVVVLSQLPGLEFRLHHYVLAMVLMPGTAFPTRLSAIYQGFLLGMFLNGVAAFGFDSILQTAADLRRDAPLGSALASFATNSTNLNAAIALQNQTIFWDSLPDASEGWDGFALLVDDVERYVGTALNYSLATLQAGIPHFFRLAYTSEGTAGDFTMAAILWPNGTWVDPLPGPS
;
A
#
# COMPACT_ATOMS: atom_id res chain seq x y z
N MET A 1 17.99 7.99 42.53
CA MET A 1 18.21 6.57 42.21
C MET A 1 16.91 6.10 41.55
N ALA A 2 17.00 5.74 40.26
CA ALA A 2 15.98 5.20 39.33
C ALA A 2 14.65 6.00 39.16
N HIS A 3 14.20 6.58 38.02
CA HIS A 3 14.37 6.30 36.57
C HIS A 3 14.34 4.80 36.27
N THR A 4 13.27 4.19 35.77
CA THR A 4 12.57 4.43 34.49
C THR A 4 11.38 3.45 34.39
N GLU A 5 10.18 3.91 34.07
CA GLU A 5 9.09 3.05 33.56
C GLU A 5 8.16 3.89 32.68
N GLU A 6 8.57 4.17 31.43
CA GLU A 6 7.66 4.68 30.40
C GLU A 6 8.25 4.55 28.99
N THR A 7 8.56 3.33 28.54
CA THR A 7 9.04 3.10 27.16
C THR A 7 8.47 1.85 26.51
N VAL A 8 7.17 1.62 26.58
CA VAL A 8 6.49 0.67 25.67
C VAL A 8 5.07 1.17 25.39
N SER A 9 4.81 1.78 24.22
CA SER A 9 3.49 2.20 23.63
C SER A 9 3.33 3.67 23.17
N SER A 10 4.41 4.46 23.04
CA SER A 10 4.31 5.87 22.57
C SER A 10 4.42 6.04 21.04
N ALA A 11 5.18 5.18 20.35
CA ALA A 11 5.53 5.39 18.95
C ALA A 11 4.32 5.43 17.98
N PRO A 12 3.38 4.45 17.97
CA PRO A 12 2.27 4.45 17.00
C PRO A 12 1.30 5.63 17.21
N ARG A 13 1.16 6.09 18.45
CA ARG A 13 0.33 7.26 18.80
C ARG A 13 0.99 8.56 18.34
N GLN A 14 2.30 8.68 18.48
CA GLN A 14 3.06 9.85 18.06
C GLN A 14 3.01 10.06 16.54
N TYR A 15 3.14 9.01 15.73
CA TYR A 15 3.02 9.11 14.26
C TYR A 15 1.64 9.56 13.80
N LYS A 16 0.59 8.95 14.35
CA LYS A 16 -0.80 9.35 14.03
C LYS A 16 -1.06 10.80 14.41
N HIS A 17 -0.50 11.26 15.54
CA HIS A 17 -0.63 12.64 15.99
C HIS A 17 0.07 13.62 15.04
N LEU A 18 1.35 13.39 14.70
CA LEU A 18 2.11 14.25 13.79
C LEU A 18 1.45 14.38 12.41
N ARG A 19 1.00 13.26 11.84
CA ARG A 19 0.28 13.24 10.56
C ARG A 19 -0.98 14.11 10.60
N ASN A 20 -1.81 13.95 11.64
CA ASN A 20 -3.07 14.67 11.73
C ASN A 20 -2.86 16.18 11.92
N VAL A 21 -1.85 16.59 12.69
CA VAL A 21 -1.47 18.00 12.86
C VAL A 21 -0.96 18.58 11.54
N ALA A 22 -0.05 17.88 10.85
CA ALA A 22 0.45 18.30 9.54
C ALA A 22 -0.67 18.40 8.50
N LEU A 23 -1.65 17.48 8.54
CA LEU A 23 -2.81 17.48 7.66
C LEU A 23 -3.68 18.71 7.91
N ALA A 24 -4.03 18.98 9.18
CA ALA A 24 -4.84 20.15 9.54
C ALA A 24 -4.16 21.45 9.09
N PHE A 25 -2.85 21.58 9.34
CA PHE A 25 -2.07 22.72 8.89
C PHE A 25 -2.11 22.87 7.36
N ASN A 26 -1.83 21.80 6.62
CA ASN A 26 -1.81 21.86 5.15
C ASN A 26 -3.20 22.10 4.54
N ILE A 27 -4.28 21.59 5.15
CA ILE A 27 -5.66 21.92 4.76
C ILE A 27 -5.90 23.43 4.91
N ILE A 28 -5.52 24.01 6.04
CA ILE A 28 -5.66 25.45 6.28
C ILE A 28 -4.85 26.25 5.26
N VAL A 29 -3.58 25.89 5.03
CA VAL A 29 -2.71 26.56 4.06
C VAL A 29 -3.29 26.48 2.64
N THR A 30 -3.74 25.31 2.20
CA THR A 30 -4.35 25.15 0.88
C THR A 30 -5.67 25.92 0.76
N ALA A 31 -6.50 25.95 1.82
CA ALA A 31 -7.71 26.78 1.86
C ALA A 31 -7.38 28.28 1.76
N LEU A 32 -6.36 28.76 2.47
CA LEU A 32 -5.89 30.15 2.39
C LEU A 32 -5.41 30.52 0.98
N ILE A 33 -4.76 29.59 0.26
CA ILE A 33 -4.34 29.80 -1.13
C ILE A 33 -5.56 30.02 -2.04
N PHE A 34 -6.62 29.22 -1.88
CA PHE A 34 -7.84 29.33 -2.70
C PHE A 34 -8.73 30.53 -2.33
N LEU A 35 -8.87 30.81 -1.04
CA LEU A 35 -9.85 31.77 -0.53
C LEU A 35 -9.26 33.19 -0.38
N VAL A 36 -8.01 33.30 0.07
CA VAL A 36 -7.41 34.58 0.50
C VAL A 36 -6.32 35.02 -0.48
N LEU A 37 -5.22 34.26 -0.59
CA LEU A 37 -4.03 34.69 -1.34
C LEU A 37 -4.28 34.76 -2.85
N ARG A 38 -5.07 33.82 -3.38
CA ARG A 38 -5.56 33.77 -4.77
C ARG A 38 -4.50 34.13 -5.82
N PRO A 39 -3.32 33.47 -5.81
CA PRO A 39 -2.29 33.73 -6.81
C PRO A 39 -2.77 33.31 -8.21
N LYS A 40 -1.92 33.49 -9.23
CA LYS A 40 -2.24 32.99 -10.58
C LYS A 40 -2.54 31.48 -10.51
N PRO A 41 -3.51 30.94 -11.29
CA PRO A 41 -3.91 29.53 -11.21
C PRO A 41 -2.76 28.52 -11.28
N ILE A 42 -1.73 28.80 -12.10
CA ILE A 42 -0.53 27.95 -12.19
C ILE A 42 0.25 27.88 -10.88
N VAL A 43 0.28 28.95 -10.10
CA VAL A 43 0.96 29.00 -8.80
C VAL A 43 0.14 28.20 -7.78
N THR A 44 -1.18 28.37 -7.73
CA THR A 44 -2.07 27.54 -6.91
C THR A 44 -1.88 26.05 -7.19
N TYR A 45 -1.80 25.69 -8.48
CA TYR A 45 -1.53 24.31 -8.90
C TYR A 45 -0.20 23.78 -8.36
N TRP A 46 0.89 24.53 -8.54
CA TRP A 46 2.21 24.11 -8.01
C TRP A 46 2.25 24.04 -6.48
N CYS A 47 1.53 24.91 -5.78
CA CYS A 47 1.38 24.78 -4.33
C CYS A 47 0.72 23.45 -3.95
N LEU A 48 -0.34 23.03 -4.64
CA LEU A 48 -0.96 21.72 -4.42
C LEU A 48 0.01 20.57 -4.71
N VAL A 49 0.80 20.65 -5.80
CA VAL A 49 1.79 19.62 -6.13
C VAL A 49 2.82 19.48 -5.00
N CYS A 50 3.45 20.58 -4.60
CA CYS A 50 4.50 20.56 -3.58
C CYS A 50 3.96 20.18 -2.20
N ILE A 51 2.86 20.78 -1.75
CA ILE A 51 2.27 20.49 -0.44
C ILE A 51 1.82 19.02 -0.38
N GLY A 52 1.18 18.51 -1.43
CA GLY A 52 0.70 17.13 -1.45
C GLY A 52 1.82 16.11 -1.45
N PHE A 53 2.81 16.28 -2.33
CA PHE A 53 3.96 15.37 -2.41
C PHE A 53 4.70 15.28 -1.07
N TRP A 54 5.07 16.43 -0.49
CA TRP A 54 5.83 16.46 0.75
C TRP A 54 4.98 16.07 1.96
N HIS A 55 3.66 16.29 1.93
CA HIS A 55 2.78 15.75 2.97
C HIS A 55 2.84 14.22 3.02
N VAL A 56 2.84 13.56 1.85
CA VAL A 56 2.91 12.10 1.77
C VAL A 56 4.28 11.60 2.21
N ALA A 57 5.34 12.13 1.60
CA ALA A 57 6.70 11.68 1.83
C ALA A 57 7.18 11.85 3.29
N LEU A 58 6.66 12.85 4.01
CA LEU A 58 7.12 13.17 5.37
C LEU A 58 6.16 12.72 6.47
N PHE A 59 4.84 12.68 6.21
CA PHE A 59 3.84 12.56 7.28
C PHE A 59 2.83 11.45 7.07
N SER A 60 2.17 11.36 5.91
CA SER A 60 1.04 10.43 5.76
C SER A 60 1.44 9.01 5.36
N GLN A 61 2.54 8.85 4.62
CA GLN A 61 3.05 7.55 4.18
C GLN A 61 4.55 7.61 3.84
N PRO A 62 5.42 7.94 4.81
CA PRO A 62 6.86 7.96 4.58
C PRO A 62 7.40 6.55 4.27
N GLN A 63 8.42 6.47 3.42
CA GLN A 63 9.05 5.19 3.01
C GLN A 63 9.97 4.58 4.08
N GLY A 64 10.19 5.28 5.19
CA GLY A 64 11.06 4.84 6.27
C GLY A 64 10.96 5.74 7.48
N THR A 65 11.59 5.33 8.56
CA THR A 65 11.71 6.11 9.80
C THR A 65 13.18 6.20 10.19
N PRO A 66 13.82 7.38 10.10
CA PRO A 66 13.28 8.65 9.58
C PRO A 66 12.97 8.58 8.07
N PRO A 67 12.13 9.50 7.53
CA PRO A 67 11.83 9.52 6.09
C PRO A 67 13.10 9.68 5.24
N PRO A 68 13.35 8.80 4.25
CA PRO A 68 14.53 8.89 3.40
C PRO A 68 14.37 10.04 2.38
N LEU A 69 14.94 11.19 2.72
CA LEU A 69 14.80 12.41 1.91
C LEU A 69 15.48 12.30 0.54
N ASP A 70 16.60 11.59 0.46
CA ASP A 70 17.31 11.30 -0.78
C ASP A 70 16.41 10.55 -1.78
N VAL A 71 15.69 9.52 -1.31
CA VAL A 71 14.72 8.78 -2.13
C VAL A 71 13.54 9.68 -2.53
N ALA A 72 13.02 10.46 -1.58
CA ALA A 72 11.91 11.39 -1.85
C ALA A 72 12.29 12.45 -2.90
N PHE A 73 13.48 13.04 -2.82
CA PHE A 73 13.97 13.99 -3.83
C PHE A 73 14.20 13.32 -5.18
N GLY A 74 14.66 12.07 -5.21
CA GLY A 74 14.76 11.27 -6.43
C GLY A 74 13.42 11.12 -7.16
N ALA A 75 12.33 10.86 -6.42
CA ALA A 75 10.99 10.77 -6.98
C ALA A 75 10.35 12.14 -7.29
N PHE A 76 10.77 13.22 -6.61
CA PHE A 76 10.16 14.54 -6.76
C PHE A 76 10.40 15.16 -8.14
N LEU A 77 11.60 15.03 -8.71
CA LEU A 77 11.92 15.63 -10.02
C LEU A 77 11.05 15.06 -11.17
N PRO A 78 10.93 13.73 -11.35
CA PRO A 78 9.98 13.17 -12.32
C PRO A 78 8.53 13.55 -12.01
N THR A 79 8.17 13.64 -10.72
CA THR A 79 6.83 14.10 -10.30
C THR A 79 6.53 15.50 -10.82
N LEU A 80 7.48 16.44 -10.73
CA LEU A 80 7.31 17.79 -11.28
C LEU A 80 7.13 17.76 -12.80
N PHE A 81 7.84 16.89 -13.53
CA PHE A 81 7.67 16.76 -14.98
C PHE A 81 6.25 16.30 -15.35
N PHE A 82 5.75 15.24 -14.70
CA PHE A 82 4.38 14.76 -14.92
C PHE A 82 3.33 15.78 -14.46
N ALA A 83 3.56 16.46 -13.34
CA ALA A 83 2.70 17.55 -12.89
C ALA A 83 2.65 18.68 -13.93
N TYR A 84 3.75 19.01 -14.60
CA TYR A 84 3.72 19.96 -15.70
C TYR A 84 2.91 19.43 -16.90
N ALA A 85 3.02 18.15 -17.24
CA ALA A 85 2.18 17.54 -18.28
C ALA A 85 0.68 17.66 -17.93
N PHE A 86 0.29 17.34 -16.69
CA PHE A 86 -1.09 17.51 -16.20
C PHE A 86 -1.57 18.97 -16.30
N TRP A 87 -0.69 19.93 -15.99
CA TRP A 87 -0.98 21.34 -16.20
C TRP A 87 -1.32 21.62 -17.67
N ARG A 88 -0.48 21.16 -18.59
CA ARG A 88 -0.60 21.42 -20.02
C ARG A 88 -1.82 20.77 -20.66
N ILE A 89 -2.18 19.57 -20.24
CA ILE A 89 -3.23 18.77 -20.88
C ILE A 89 -4.60 18.90 -20.21
N ALA A 90 -4.67 19.27 -18.92
CA ALA A 90 -5.93 19.28 -18.19
C ALA A 90 -6.13 20.53 -17.33
N TRP A 91 -5.25 20.81 -16.36
CA TRP A 91 -5.53 21.81 -15.32
C TRP A 91 -5.58 23.25 -15.84
N ARG A 92 -4.79 23.59 -16.87
CA ARG A 92 -4.80 24.95 -17.46
C ARG A 92 -6.16 25.35 -18.05
N PHE A 93 -7.01 24.38 -18.37
CA PHE A 93 -8.34 24.62 -18.95
C PHE A 93 -9.43 24.75 -17.89
N THR A 94 -9.27 24.06 -16.75
CA THR A 94 -10.32 23.94 -15.74
C THR A 94 -10.10 24.88 -14.56
N LEU A 95 -8.91 24.90 -13.95
CA LEU A 95 -8.65 25.69 -12.74
C LEU A 95 -8.88 27.21 -12.93
N PRO A 96 -8.43 27.84 -14.04
CA PRO A 96 -8.69 29.26 -14.27
C PRO A 96 -10.18 29.63 -14.40
N ALA A 97 -11.03 28.69 -14.82
CA ALA A 97 -12.46 28.94 -15.00
C ALA A 97 -13.19 29.23 -13.67
N PHE A 98 -12.64 28.77 -12.55
CA PHE A 98 -13.20 29.00 -11.22
C PHE A 98 -12.61 30.22 -10.50
N ARG A 99 -11.79 31.04 -11.18
CA ARG A 99 -11.08 32.16 -10.55
C ARG A 99 -12.01 33.17 -9.85
N ASN A 100 -13.21 33.37 -10.40
CA ASN A 100 -14.21 34.30 -9.87
C ASN A 100 -15.16 33.66 -8.83
N ALA A 101 -15.01 32.35 -8.55
CA ALA A 101 -15.80 31.62 -7.57
C ALA A 101 -14.86 30.91 -6.56
N PRO A 102 -14.12 31.66 -5.71
CA PRO A 102 -13.07 31.10 -4.85
C PRO A 102 -13.59 30.08 -3.85
N ILE A 103 -14.80 30.26 -3.31
CA ILE A 103 -15.43 29.30 -2.41
C ILE A 103 -15.74 28.00 -3.16
N GLU A 104 -16.37 28.08 -4.34
CA GLU A 104 -16.63 26.89 -5.16
C GLU A 104 -15.32 26.18 -5.55
N ALA A 105 -14.30 26.94 -5.97
CA ALA A 105 -12.99 26.40 -6.32
C ALA A 105 -12.37 25.65 -5.13
N SER A 106 -12.37 26.27 -3.95
CA SER A 106 -11.84 25.68 -2.71
C SER A 106 -12.56 24.39 -2.37
N VAL A 107 -13.89 24.37 -2.41
CA VAL A 107 -14.68 23.17 -2.08
C VAL A 107 -14.44 22.07 -3.12
N TRP A 108 -14.58 22.37 -4.41
CA TRP A 108 -14.49 21.34 -5.44
C TRP A 108 -13.10 20.75 -5.60
N TYR A 109 -12.05 21.54 -5.48
CA TYR A 109 -10.68 21.01 -5.55
C TYR A 109 -10.23 20.38 -4.23
N LEU A 110 -10.36 21.07 -3.08
CA LEU A 110 -9.75 20.60 -1.84
C LEU A 110 -10.50 19.43 -1.20
N ALA A 111 -11.84 19.38 -1.32
CA ALA A 111 -12.62 18.31 -0.71
C ALA A 111 -12.29 16.93 -1.31
N SER A 112 -11.89 16.87 -2.58
CA SER A 112 -11.49 15.63 -3.25
C SER A 112 -9.98 15.43 -3.30
N TYR A 113 -9.20 16.51 -3.35
CA TYR A 113 -7.75 16.46 -3.34
C TYR A 113 -7.17 15.80 -2.09
N TRP A 114 -7.62 16.19 -0.89
CA TRP A 114 -7.09 15.62 0.35
C TRP A 114 -7.40 14.11 0.51
N PRO A 115 -8.62 13.63 0.21
CA PRO A 115 -8.87 12.19 0.10
C PRO A 115 -7.96 11.47 -0.90
N GLY A 116 -7.61 12.11 -2.02
CA GLY A 116 -6.64 11.57 -2.98
C GLY A 116 -5.22 11.52 -2.43
N VAL A 117 -4.74 12.59 -1.78
CA VAL A 117 -3.41 12.63 -1.12
C VAL A 117 -3.31 11.55 -0.04
N LEU A 118 -4.43 11.24 0.62
CA LEU A 118 -4.54 10.22 1.65
C LEU A 118 -5.18 8.92 1.12
N THR A 119 -4.96 8.58 -0.15
CA THR A 119 -5.57 7.38 -0.78
C THR A 119 -5.35 6.14 0.07
N ASN A 120 -4.14 5.95 0.62
CA ASN A 120 -3.83 4.83 1.51
C ASN A 120 -4.72 4.71 2.75
N ILE A 121 -5.28 5.81 3.25
CA ILE A 121 -6.19 5.82 4.41
C ILE A 121 -7.65 5.77 3.96
N THR A 122 -7.98 6.45 2.86
CA THR A 122 -9.36 6.51 2.38
C THR A 122 -9.81 5.19 1.76
N THR A 123 -8.90 4.43 1.16
CA THR A 123 -9.20 3.11 0.60
C THR A 123 -9.00 1.95 1.58
N ASP A 124 -8.30 2.15 2.69
CA ASP A 124 -8.03 1.10 3.70
C ASP A 124 -9.31 0.46 4.27
N LYS A 125 -10.41 1.21 4.27
CA LYS A 125 -11.72 0.76 4.76
C LYS A 125 -12.56 0.07 3.70
N ILE A 126 -12.11 0.07 2.44
CA ILE A 126 -12.78 -0.61 1.34
C ILE A 126 -12.28 -2.05 1.36
N PRO A 127 -13.15 -3.07 1.47
CA PRO A 127 -12.75 -4.47 1.58
C PRO A 127 -12.25 -5.04 0.24
N ILE A 128 -11.32 -4.37 -0.43
CA ILE A 128 -10.72 -4.77 -1.70
C ILE A 128 -9.22 -4.49 -1.60
N ASP A 129 -8.41 -5.51 -1.84
CA ASP A 129 -6.95 -5.39 -1.86
C ASP A 129 -6.41 -5.73 -3.25
N ARG A 130 -6.73 -6.93 -3.75
CA ARG A 130 -6.44 -7.32 -5.14
C ARG A 130 -7.73 -7.60 -5.91
N LEU A 131 -7.73 -7.26 -7.19
CA LEU A 131 -8.84 -7.55 -8.12
C LEU A 131 -8.72 -8.98 -8.69
N VAL A 132 -8.45 -9.96 -7.82
CA VAL A 132 -8.35 -11.38 -8.18
C VAL A 132 -9.52 -12.12 -7.54
N ALA A 133 -10.03 -13.15 -8.22
CA ALA A 133 -11.19 -13.90 -7.77
C ALA A 133 -11.04 -14.43 -6.34
N SER A 134 -9.86 -14.96 -5.98
CA SER A 134 -9.54 -15.45 -4.64
C SER A 134 -9.71 -14.39 -3.53
N ASP A 135 -9.33 -13.14 -3.82
CA ASP A 135 -9.39 -12.04 -2.85
C ASP A 135 -10.81 -11.50 -2.69
N ILE A 136 -11.58 -11.49 -3.78
CA ILE A 136 -12.98 -11.05 -3.76
C ILE A 136 -13.87 -12.06 -3.03
N THR A 137 -13.59 -13.35 -3.14
CA THR A 137 -14.38 -14.40 -2.47
C THR A 137 -13.98 -14.59 -1.00
N SER A 138 -12.71 -14.36 -0.65
CA SER A 138 -12.21 -14.54 0.72
C SER A 138 -12.53 -13.38 1.66
N ARG A 139 -12.76 -12.17 1.14
CA ARG A 139 -13.01 -10.97 1.97
C ARG A 139 -14.50 -10.64 2.09
N PRO A 140 -15.07 -10.64 3.31
CA PRO A 140 -16.47 -10.25 3.51
C PRO A 140 -16.75 -8.83 2.98
N GLY A 141 -17.75 -8.72 2.09
CA GLY A 141 -18.18 -7.43 1.51
C GLY A 141 -17.37 -6.94 0.31
N ALA A 142 -16.33 -7.65 -0.13
CA ALA A 142 -15.50 -7.25 -1.28
C ALA A 142 -16.30 -7.13 -2.58
N LEU A 143 -17.16 -8.12 -2.87
CA LEU A 143 -18.02 -8.11 -4.05
C LEU A 143 -18.96 -6.89 -4.06
N THR A 144 -19.60 -6.60 -2.91
CA THR A 144 -20.50 -5.44 -2.79
C THR A 144 -19.76 -4.13 -3.01
N ALA A 145 -18.58 -3.96 -2.40
CA ALA A 145 -17.74 -2.79 -2.60
C ALA A 145 -17.33 -2.63 -4.08
N LEU A 146 -16.97 -3.73 -4.75
CA LEU A 146 -16.58 -3.73 -6.15
C LEU A 146 -17.72 -3.27 -7.06
N ILE A 147 -18.94 -3.79 -6.85
CA ILE A 147 -20.14 -3.38 -7.61
C ILE A 147 -20.40 -1.89 -7.44
N ILE A 148 -20.31 -1.36 -6.21
CA ILE A 148 -20.52 0.06 -5.94
C ILE A 148 -19.48 0.92 -6.66
N ILE A 149 -18.20 0.55 -6.60
CA ILE A 149 -17.12 1.28 -7.27
C ILE A 149 -17.34 1.29 -8.79
N ILE A 150 -17.66 0.13 -9.39
CA ILE A 150 -17.92 0.02 -10.83
C ILE A 150 -19.11 0.89 -11.23
N ALA A 151 -20.19 0.89 -10.45
CA ALA A 151 -21.36 1.74 -10.72
C ALA A 151 -21.02 3.24 -10.68
N ILE A 152 -20.25 3.68 -9.68
CA ILE A 152 -19.80 5.08 -9.57
C ILE A 152 -18.90 5.44 -10.76
N LEU A 153 -17.91 4.61 -11.09
CA LEU A 153 -17.01 4.85 -12.22
C LEU A 153 -17.77 4.90 -13.54
N PHE A 154 -18.76 4.02 -13.74
CA PHE A 154 -19.60 4.02 -14.93
C PHE A 154 -20.34 5.37 -15.08
N VAL A 155 -20.97 5.87 -14.01
CA VAL A 155 -21.67 7.17 -14.03
C VAL A 155 -20.70 8.32 -14.35
N ILE A 156 -19.50 8.30 -13.75
CA ILE A 156 -18.45 9.30 -14.01
C ILE A 156 -18.05 9.29 -15.49
N ILE A 157 -17.77 8.10 -16.04
CA ILE A 157 -17.33 7.91 -17.44
C ILE A 157 -18.43 8.36 -18.41
N VAL A 158 -19.68 7.93 -18.21
CA VAL A 158 -20.81 8.32 -19.06
C VAL A 158 -21.00 9.84 -19.06
N ASN A 159 -20.92 10.48 -17.89
CA ASN A 159 -21.00 11.94 -17.84
C ASN A 159 -19.82 12.61 -18.55
N GLN A 160 -18.59 12.11 -18.40
CA GLN A 160 -17.43 12.70 -19.11
C GLN A 160 -17.54 12.50 -20.63
N ILE A 161 -17.95 11.33 -21.11
CA ILE A 161 -18.23 11.11 -22.54
C ILE A 161 -19.26 12.12 -23.05
N ARG A 162 -20.34 12.36 -22.30
CA ARG A 162 -21.35 13.37 -22.66
C ARG A 162 -20.75 14.78 -22.75
N VAL A 163 -19.88 15.17 -21.81
CA VAL A 163 -19.19 16.47 -21.81
C VAL A 163 -18.25 16.60 -23.01
N ILE A 164 -17.38 15.62 -23.23
CA ILE A 164 -16.41 15.59 -24.33
C ILE A 164 -17.13 15.59 -25.69
N ARG A 165 -18.25 14.86 -25.81
CA ARG A 165 -19.05 14.84 -27.03
C ARG A 165 -19.61 16.23 -27.36
N LYS A 166 -20.11 16.95 -26.35
CA LYS A 166 -20.66 18.31 -26.54
C LYS A 166 -19.63 19.32 -27.00
N THR A 167 -18.34 19.09 -26.77
CA THR A 167 -17.26 19.97 -27.24
C THR A 167 -16.73 19.58 -28.63
N GLY A 168 -17.20 18.47 -29.20
CA GLY A 168 -16.76 17.97 -30.51
C GLY A 168 -15.45 17.17 -30.48
N TRP A 169 -14.82 16.99 -29.31
CA TRP A 169 -13.51 16.36 -29.18
C TRP A 169 -13.55 14.85 -28.94
N LEU A 170 -14.75 14.24 -28.88
CA LEU A 170 -14.88 12.82 -28.51
C LEU A 170 -14.04 11.88 -29.38
N PRO A 171 -14.01 11.99 -30.72
CA PRO A 171 -13.18 11.10 -31.55
C PRO A 171 -11.68 11.21 -31.21
N HIS A 172 -11.20 12.42 -30.91
CA HIS A 172 -9.79 12.65 -30.57
C HIS A 172 -9.41 11.96 -29.25
N TYR A 173 -10.19 12.18 -28.19
CA TYR A 173 -9.91 11.55 -26.89
C TYR A 173 -10.12 10.04 -26.94
N LEU A 174 -11.20 9.57 -27.58
CA LEU A 174 -11.47 8.15 -27.73
C LEU A 174 -10.35 7.44 -28.50
N GLY A 175 -9.83 8.05 -29.58
CA GLY A 175 -8.69 7.50 -30.33
C GLY A 175 -7.46 7.30 -29.46
N TRP A 176 -7.08 8.30 -28.66
CA TRP A 176 -5.95 8.16 -27.73
C TRP A 176 -6.20 7.10 -26.65
N TYR A 177 -7.40 7.02 -26.09
CA TYR A 177 -7.74 5.97 -25.12
C TYR A 177 -7.70 4.56 -25.73
N ILE A 178 -8.13 4.40 -27.00
CA ILE A 178 -8.00 3.13 -27.72
C ILE A 178 -6.52 2.79 -27.93
N ILE A 179 -5.70 3.74 -28.37
CA ILE A 179 -4.25 3.53 -28.55
C ILE A 179 -3.59 3.15 -27.22
N SER A 180 -3.88 3.86 -26.13
CA SER A 180 -3.35 3.54 -24.80
C SER A 180 -3.79 2.14 -24.34
N ALA A 181 -5.04 1.75 -24.58
CA ALA A 181 -5.54 0.42 -24.26
C ALA A 181 -4.80 -0.66 -25.07
N LEU A 182 -4.58 -0.44 -26.38
CA LEU A 182 -3.81 -1.36 -27.22
C LEU A 182 -2.37 -1.51 -26.75
N VAL A 183 -1.72 -0.41 -26.34
CA VAL A 183 -0.37 -0.47 -25.74
C VAL A 183 -0.38 -1.33 -24.47
N VAL A 184 -1.37 -1.15 -23.59
CA VAL A 184 -1.52 -1.98 -22.39
C VAL A 184 -1.73 -3.45 -22.74
N VAL A 185 -2.56 -3.76 -23.75
CA VAL A 185 -2.74 -5.15 -24.22
C VAL A 185 -1.41 -5.73 -24.70
N VAL A 186 -0.65 -5.02 -25.52
CA VAL A 186 0.65 -5.50 -26.00
C VAL A 186 1.62 -5.73 -24.83
N LEU A 187 1.70 -4.79 -23.89
CA LEU A 187 2.56 -4.92 -22.71
C LEU A 187 2.14 -6.10 -21.81
N SER A 188 0.84 -6.38 -21.69
CA SER A 188 0.35 -7.51 -20.90
C SER A 188 0.59 -8.88 -21.54
N GLN A 189 1.03 -8.94 -22.80
CA GLN A 189 1.40 -10.20 -23.47
C GLN A 189 2.91 -10.51 -23.36
N LEU A 190 3.69 -9.69 -22.65
CA LEU A 190 5.13 -9.96 -22.51
C LEU A 190 5.36 -11.18 -21.60
N PRO A 191 6.13 -12.19 -22.05
CA PRO A 191 6.30 -13.43 -21.31
C PRO A 191 7.07 -13.19 -19.99
N GLY A 192 6.62 -13.85 -18.92
CA GLY A 192 7.24 -13.76 -17.59
C GLY A 192 6.95 -12.46 -16.83
N LEU A 193 6.12 -11.57 -17.38
CA LEU A 193 5.68 -10.34 -16.75
C LEU A 193 4.16 -10.33 -16.61
N GLU A 194 3.73 -9.74 -15.51
CA GLU A 194 2.33 -9.59 -15.13
C GLU A 194 2.00 -8.10 -15.04
N PHE A 195 0.79 -7.76 -15.47
CA PHE A 195 0.31 -6.39 -15.47
C PHE A 195 -0.13 -5.96 -14.07
N ARG A 196 0.46 -4.88 -13.54
CA ARG A 196 0.05 -4.26 -12.28
C ARG A 196 -0.30 -2.80 -12.49
N LEU A 197 -1.58 -2.49 -12.40
CA LEU A 197 -2.04 -1.11 -12.49
C LEU A 197 -1.93 -0.42 -11.13
N HIS A 198 -0.91 0.40 -10.95
CA HIS A 198 -0.80 1.29 -9.80
C HIS A 198 -1.79 2.46 -9.91
N HIS A 199 -2.31 2.94 -8.77
CA HIS A 199 -3.28 4.03 -8.72
C HIS A 199 -2.74 5.35 -9.31
N TYR A 200 -1.45 5.63 -9.19
CA TYR A 200 -0.88 6.82 -9.83
C TYR A 200 -0.89 6.73 -11.37
N VAL A 201 -0.77 5.53 -11.95
CA VAL A 201 -0.90 5.30 -13.39
C VAL A 201 -2.35 5.53 -13.82
N LEU A 202 -3.32 5.05 -13.03
CA LEU A 202 -4.74 5.33 -13.27
C LEU A 202 -4.99 6.85 -13.28
N ALA A 203 -4.43 7.58 -12.32
CA ALA A 203 -4.51 9.03 -12.28
C ALA A 203 -3.94 9.69 -13.53
N MET A 204 -2.77 9.24 -14.02
CA MET A 204 -2.17 9.73 -15.26
C MET A 204 -3.06 9.51 -16.48
N VAL A 205 -3.64 8.32 -16.62
CA VAL A 205 -4.49 7.95 -17.76
C VAL A 205 -5.83 8.71 -17.75
N LEU A 206 -6.41 8.93 -16.57
CA LEU A 206 -7.71 9.60 -16.44
C LEU A 206 -7.63 11.13 -16.46
N MET A 207 -6.49 11.73 -16.10
CA MET A 207 -6.31 13.18 -16.01
C MET A 207 -6.73 13.94 -17.30
N PRO A 208 -6.36 13.52 -18.53
CA PRO A 208 -6.75 14.24 -19.75
C PRO A 208 -8.26 14.33 -19.95
N GLY A 209 -9.02 13.30 -19.55
CA GLY A 209 -10.48 13.28 -19.62
C GLY A 209 -11.18 14.35 -18.77
N THR A 210 -10.44 15.09 -17.94
CA THR A 210 -10.96 16.15 -17.07
C THR A 210 -10.64 17.57 -17.57
N ALA A 211 -10.10 17.71 -18.78
CA ALA A 211 -9.67 18.98 -19.38
C ALA A 211 -10.79 19.98 -19.74
N PHE A 212 -12.01 19.76 -19.25
CA PHE A 212 -13.20 20.55 -19.57
C PHE A 212 -13.66 21.32 -18.34
N PRO A 213 -13.96 22.64 -18.43
CA PRO A 213 -14.24 23.49 -17.28
C PRO A 213 -15.64 23.24 -16.69
N THR A 214 -15.79 22.10 -16.02
CA THR A 214 -17.00 21.72 -15.29
C THR A 214 -16.69 21.53 -13.81
N ARG A 215 -17.70 21.68 -12.93
CA ARG A 215 -17.53 21.43 -11.49
C ARG A 215 -17.05 20.00 -11.21
N LEU A 216 -17.59 19.02 -11.94
CA LEU A 216 -17.17 17.62 -11.82
C LEU A 216 -15.71 17.41 -12.25
N SER A 217 -15.26 18.08 -13.32
CA SER A 217 -13.86 18.03 -13.72
C SER A 217 -12.93 18.62 -12.66
N ALA A 218 -13.32 19.68 -11.95
CA ALA A 218 -12.54 20.21 -10.82
C ALA A 218 -12.41 19.19 -9.68
N ILE A 219 -13.53 18.52 -9.32
CA ILE A 219 -13.54 17.44 -8.34
C ILE A 219 -12.61 16.29 -8.76
N TYR A 220 -12.71 15.85 -10.02
CA TYR A 220 -11.88 14.75 -10.52
C TYR A 220 -10.41 15.14 -10.59
N GLN A 221 -10.07 16.34 -11.05
CA GLN A 221 -8.70 16.85 -11.07
C GLN A 221 -8.08 16.87 -9.67
N GLY A 222 -8.80 17.39 -8.68
CA GLY A 222 -8.36 17.39 -7.28
C GLY A 222 -8.00 15.98 -6.81
N PHE A 223 -8.95 15.04 -6.94
CA PHE A 223 -8.76 13.66 -6.52
C PHE A 223 -7.63 12.95 -7.27
N LEU A 224 -7.59 13.04 -8.60
CA LEU A 224 -6.58 12.38 -9.43
C LEU A 224 -5.18 12.94 -9.17
N LEU A 225 -5.04 14.26 -8.95
CA LEU A 225 -3.76 14.83 -8.56
C LEU A 225 -3.32 14.29 -7.19
N GLY A 226 -4.22 14.28 -6.21
CA GLY A 226 -3.92 13.72 -4.89
C GLY A 226 -3.50 12.25 -4.97
N MET A 227 -4.26 11.43 -5.70
CA MET A 227 -3.99 10.00 -5.93
C MET A 227 -2.63 9.77 -6.61
N PHE A 228 -2.32 10.58 -7.64
CA PHE A 228 -1.02 10.56 -8.30
C PHE A 228 0.11 10.85 -7.31
N LEU A 229 0.01 11.96 -6.57
CA LEU A 229 1.02 12.39 -5.59
C LEU A 229 1.20 11.35 -4.48
N ASN A 230 0.11 10.75 -3.99
CA ASN A 230 0.18 9.66 -3.02
C ASN A 230 1.01 8.49 -3.54
N GLY A 231 0.71 8.00 -4.74
CA GLY A 231 1.42 6.84 -5.29
C GLY A 231 2.90 7.10 -5.51
N VAL A 232 3.26 8.21 -6.18
CA VAL A 232 4.67 8.47 -6.52
C VAL A 232 5.52 8.89 -5.31
N ALA A 233 4.94 9.55 -4.31
CA ALA A 233 5.68 9.90 -3.10
C ALA A 233 5.86 8.70 -2.16
N ALA A 234 4.84 7.85 -2.03
CA ALA A 234 4.89 6.68 -1.13
C ALA A 234 5.66 5.50 -1.73
N PHE A 235 5.66 5.34 -3.07
CA PHE A 235 6.19 4.13 -3.72
C PHE A 235 7.15 4.41 -4.88
N GLY A 236 7.37 5.67 -5.25
CA GLY A 236 8.14 6.02 -6.44
C GLY A 236 7.38 5.73 -7.75
N PHE A 237 8.12 5.73 -8.87
CA PHE A 237 7.61 5.38 -10.20
C PHE A 237 7.87 3.90 -10.49
N ASP A 238 7.05 3.05 -9.88
CA ASP A 238 7.16 1.60 -10.01
C ASP A 238 6.79 1.12 -11.44
N SER A 239 7.19 -0.10 -11.79
CA SER A 239 6.90 -0.65 -13.11
C SER A 239 5.44 -1.10 -13.22
N ILE A 240 4.79 -0.78 -14.35
CA ILE A 240 3.47 -1.33 -14.69
C ILE A 240 3.51 -2.83 -15.03
N LEU A 241 4.71 -3.36 -15.28
CA LEU A 241 4.98 -4.77 -15.54
C LEU A 241 5.92 -5.32 -14.47
N GLN A 242 5.50 -6.35 -13.77
CA GLN A 242 6.26 -6.94 -12.67
C GLN A 242 6.32 -8.45 -12.84
N THR A 243 7.32 -9.11 -12.25
CA THR A 243 7.35 -10.57 -12.29
C THR A 243 6.28 -11.14 -11.36
N ALA A 244 5.88 -12.39 -11.58
CA ALA A 244 4.96 -13.09 -10.66
C ALA A 244 5.53 -13.16 -9.23
N ALA A 245 6.85 -13.17 -9.07
CA ALA A 245 7.52 -13.11 -7.77
C ALA A 245 7.32 -11.74 -7.10
N ASP A 246 7.51 -10.63 -7.84
CA ASP A 246 7.32 -9.27 -7.32
C ASP A 246 5.86 -8.98 -6.92
N LEU A 247 4.89 -9.56 -7.64
CA LEU A 247 3.46 -9.46 -7.33
C LEU A 247 3.02 -10.25 -6.11
N ARG A 248 3.77 -11.31 -5.78
CA ARG A 248 3.43 -12.18 -4.65
C ARG A 248 3.44 -11.38 -3.35
N ARG A 249 4.37 -10.42 -3.20
CA ARG A 249 4.62 -9.67 -1.95
C ARG A 249 4.81 -10.68 -0.81
N ASP A 250 4.12 -10.49 0.32
CA ASP A 250 4.13 -11.38 1.47
C ASP A 250 3.15 -12.57 1.34
N ALA A 251 2.62 -12.84 0.13
CA ALA A 251 1.72 -13.98 -0.04
C ALA A 251 2.51 -15.30 0.00
N PRO A 252 1.94 -16.36 0.60
CA PRO A 252 2.57 -17.68 0.63
C PRO A 252 2.99 -18.20 -0.76
N LEU A 253 4.11 -18.89 -0.81
CA LEU A 253 4.63 -19.63 -1.97
C LEU A 253 3.75 -20.83 -2.34
N GLY A 254 2.96 -21.33 -1.39
CA GLY A 254 2.26 -22.60 -1.48
C GLY A 254 3.20 -23.80 -1.34
N SER A 255 4.34 -23.63 -0.66
CA SER A 255 5.30 -24.73 -0.49
C SER A 255 4.84 -25.72 0.58
N ALA A 256 5.50 -26.88 0.64
CA ALA A 256 5.33 -27.79 1.76
C ALA A 256 5.63 -27.08 3.09
N LEU A 257 4.85 -27.39 4.13
CA LEU A 257 5.00 -26.80 5.46
C LEU A 257 5.63 -27.81 6.41
N ALA A 258 6.57 -27.33 7.21
CA ALA A 258 7.14 -28.08 8.31
C ALA A 258 6.11 -28.24 9.45
N SER A 259 6.23 -29.29 10.25
CA SER A 259 5.34 -29.54 11.38
C SER A 259 6.13 -29.62 12.68
N PHE A 260 5.62 -28.97 13.72
CA PHE A 260 6.15 -29.13 15.07
C PHE A 260 5.75 -30.51 15.61
N ALA A 261 6.74 -31.23 16.13
CA ALA A 261 6.52 -32.44 16.93
C ALA A 261 6.18 -32.05 18.37
N THR A 262 6.64 -30.88 18.82
CA THR A 262 6.18 -30.27 20.07
C THR A 262 4.72 -29.84 19.96
N ASN A 263 3.93 -30.22 20.96
CA ASN A 263 2.52 -29.89 21.06
C ASN A 263 2.10 -29.68 22.52
N SER A 264 0.84 -29.28 22.70
CA SER A 264 0.24 -29.02 24.03
C SER A 264 0.29 -30.19 25.01
N THR A 265 0.57 -31.42 24.56
CA THR A 265 0.60 -32.62 25.40
C THR A 265 2.01 -33.05 25.81
N ASN A 266 3.05 -32.62 25.08
CA ASN A 266 4.43 -33.04 25.34
C ASN A 266 5.34 -31.91 25.86
N LEU A 267 4.88 -30.66 25.85
CA LEU A 267 5.58 -29.55 26.51
C LEU A 267 5.26 -29.52 28.01
N ASN A 268 6.28 -29.57 28.86
CA ASN A 268 6.11 -29.63 30.31
C ASN A 268 6.27 -28.24 30.95
N ALA A 269 5.14 -27.62 31.32
CA ALA A 269 5.08 -26.31 31.97
C ALA A 269 5.81 -26.23 33.34
N ALA A 270 6.10 -27.36 33.99
CA ALA A 270 6.82 -27.38 35.26
C ALA A 270 8.35 -27.24 35.11
N ILE A 271 8.88 -27.36 33.89
CA ILE A 271 10.31 -27.25 33.61
C ILE A 271 10.63 -25.78 33.29
N ALA A 272 11.71 -25.23 33.84
CA ALA A 272 12.14 -23.87 33.47
C ALA A 272 12.52 -23.81 31.98
N LEU A 273 12.19 -22.70 31.31
CA LEU A 273 12.46 -22.48 29.88
C LEU A 273 13.92 -22.76 29.48
N GLN A 274 14.84 -22.48 30.40
CA GLN A 274 16.29 -22.76 30.29
C GLN A 274 16.64 -24.22 30.01
N ASN A 275 15.79 -25.14 30.44
CA ASN A 275 15.98 -26.58 30.31
C ASN A 275 14.94 -27.20 29.35
N GLN A 276 14.29 -26.39 28.52
CA GLN A 276 13.33 -26.85 27.54
C GLN A 276 13.87 -26.74 26.11
N THR A 277 13.39 -27.66 25.27
CA THR A 277 13.73 -27.76 23.85
C THR A 277 12.45 -28.06 23.09
N ILE A 278 12.28 -27.40 21.94
CA ILE A 278 11.20 -27.72 20.99
C ILE A 278 11.72 -28.61 19.88
N PHE A 279 10.82 -29.37 19.28
CA PHE A 279 11.12 -30.37 18.25
C PHE A 279 10.18 -30.23 17.06
N TRP A 280 10.65 -30.66 15.90
CA TRP A 280 9.88 -30.71 14.67
C TRP A 280 10.18 -31.99 13.88
N ASP A 281 9.26 -32.32 12.99
CA ASP A 281 9.32 -33.54 12.19
C ASP A 281 10.45 -33.48 11.16
N SER A 282 10.91 -34.66 10.73
CA SER A 282 11.93 -34.77 9.70
C SER A 282 11.45 -34.23 8.35
N LEU A 283 12.41 -33.90 7.48
CA LEU A 283 12.13 -33.50 6.10
C LEU A 283 11.22 -34.54 5.41
N PRO A 284 10.31 -34.09 4.53
CA PRO A 284 9.50 -34.98 3.70
C PRO A 284 10.39 -35.69 2.66
N ASP A 285 9.78 -36.48 1.78
CA ASP A 285 10.51 -37.29 0.82
C ASP A 285 11.59 -36.48 0.06
N ALA A 286 12.77 -37.08 -0.14
CA ALA A 286 13.93 -36.42 -0.73
C ALA A 286 13.67 -35.93 -2.18
N SER A 287 12.59 -36.41 -2.80
CA SER A 287 12.07 -35.92 -4.08
C SER A 287 11.61 -34.46 -4.05
N GLU A 288 11.36 -33.87 -2.87
CA GLU A 288 10.93 -32.48 -2.72
C GLU A 288 12.10 -31.47 -2.64
N GLY A 289 13.35 -31.94 -2.57
CA GLY A 289 14.54 -31.07 -2.67
C GLY A 289 14.81 -30.17 -1.45
N TRP A 290 14.14 -30.39 -0.32
CA TRP A 290 14.42 -29.72 0.94
C TRP A 290 15.71 -30.25 1.58
N ASP A 291 16.54 -29.36 2.12
CA ASP A 291 17.84 -29.69 2.72
C ASP A 291 17.97 -29.26 4.19
N GLY A 292 16.97 -28.57 4.74
CA GLY A 292 17.01 -28.10 6.13
C GLY A 292 15.75 -27.37 6.59
N PHE A 293 15.92 -26.60 7.66
CA PHE A 293 14.88 -25.86 8.36
C PHE A 293 15.32 -24.45 8.68
N ALA A 294 14.38 -23.51 8.69
CA ALA A 294 14.51 -22.17 9.24
C ALA A 294 13.48 -21.95 10.33
N LEU A 295 13.90 -21.41 11.48
CA LEU A 295 13.05 -21.12 12.63
C LEU A 295 13.06 -19.63 12.94
N LEU A 296 11.88 -19.02 12.93
CA LEU A 296 11.65 -17.70 13.50
C LEU A 296 11.18 -17.85 14.95
N VAL A 297 11.76 -17.05 15.84
CA VAL A 297 11.26 -16.84 17.20
C VAL A 297 11.00 -15.35 17.37
N ASP A 298 9.76 -15.01 17.69
CA ASP A 298 9.27 -13.63 17.81
C ASP A 298 9.56 -12.80 16.56
N ASP A 299 9.26 -13.38 15.39
CA ASP A 299 9.49 -12.83 14.05
C ASP A 299 10.97 -12.50 13.72
N VAL A 300 11.92 -13.10 14.47
CA VAL A 300 13.36 -13.02 14.20
C VAL A 300 13.92 -14.41 13.89
N GLU A 301 14.66 -14.55 12.80
CA GLU A 301 15.33 -15.82 12.48
C GLU A 301 16.39 -16.15 13.53
N ARG A 302 16.22 -17.29 14.20
CA ARG A 302 17.12 -17.75 15.27
C ARG A 302 17.89 -19.00 14.89
N TYR A 303 17.47 -19.73 13.87
CA TYR A 303 18.09 -20.97 13.47
C TYR A 303 17.88 -21.24 11.98
N VAL A 304 18.95 -21.70 11.33
CA VAL A 304 18.95 -22.28 9.97
C VAL A 304 19.85 -23.51 9.98
N GLY A 305 19.35 -24.66 9.53
CA GLY A 305 20.14 -25.89 9.42
C GLY A 305 19.32 -27.17 9.47
N THR A 306 19.97 -28.30 9.73
CA THR A 306 19.39 -29.65 9.61
C THR A 306 18.94 -30.28 10.93
N ALA A 307 19.07 -29.58 12.05
CA ALA A 307 18.63 -30.06 13.35
C ALA A 307 17.10 -30.16 13.38
N LEU A 308 16.61 -31.09 14.20
CA LEU A 308 15.18 -31.31 14.45
C LEU A 308 14.72 -30.70 15.77
N ASN A 309 15.54 -29.81 16.35
CA ASN A 309 15.28 -29.24 17.67
C ASN A 309 15.92 -27.87 17.89
N TYR A 310 15.38 -27.14 18.86
CA TYR A 310 15.90 -25.84 19.28
C TYR A 310 15.75 -25.65 20.80
N SER A 311 16.84 -25.24 21.47
CA SER A 311 16.85 -24.99 22.91
C SER A 311 16.26 -23.60 23.22
N LEU A 312 15.37 -23.55 24.20
CA LEU A 312 14.70 -22.31 24.63
C LEU A 312 15.53 -21.51 25.65
N ALA A 313 16.79 -21.86 25.86
CA ALA A 313 17.57 -21.35 26.99
C ALA A 313 17.88 -19.86 26.96
N THR A 314 17.83 -19.25 25.79
CA THR A 314 18.12 -17.83 25.56
C THR A 314 16.86 -16.95 25.59
N LEU A 315 15.68 -17.55 25.76
CA LEU A 315 14.41 -16.84 25.73
C LEU A 315 14.05 -16.25 27.09
N GLN A 316 13.36 -15.11 27.07
CA GLN A 316 12.98 -14.37 28.27
C GLN A 316 11.73 -14.99 28.92
N ALA A 317 11.86 -15.46 30.15
CA ALA A 317 10.69 -15.93 30.90
C ALA A 317 9.68 -14.79 31.18
N GLY A 318 8.39 -15.14 31.26
CA GLY A 318 7.33 -14.21 31.68
C GLY A 318 6.60 -13.48 30.53
N ILE A 319 7.01 -13.69 29.28
CA ILE A 319 6.35 -13.16 28.08
C ILE A 319 5.96 -14.29 27.11
N PRO A 320 4.93 -14.11 26.27
CA PRO A 320 4.62 -15.09 25.23
C PRO A 320 5.70 -15.10 24.15
N HIS A 321 6.03 -16.28 23.65
CA HIS A 321 6.93 -16.47 22.51
C HIS A 321 6.19 -17.11 21.33
N PHE A 322 6.53 -16.65 20.12
CA PHE A 322 5.93 -17.08 18.87
C PHE A 322 6.94 -17.82 18.01
N PHE A 323 6.61 -19.02 17.55
CA PHE A 323 7.49 -19.87 16.76
C PHE A 323 6.89 -20.13 15.39
N ARG A 324 7.68 -19.92 14.34
CA ARG A 324 7.31 -20.28 12.97
C ARG A 324 8.44 -21.08 12.34
N LEU A 325 8.07 -22.14 11.63
CA LEU A 325 9.01 -23.08 11.04
C LEU A 325 8.79 -23.16 9.53
N ALA A 326 9.87 -23.19 8.77
CA ALA A 326 9.86 -23.42 7.34
C ALA A 326 10.89 -24.50 6.97
N TYR A 327 10.66 -25.20 5.87
CA TYR A 327 11.71 -25.96 5.21
C TYR A 327 12.65 -25.00 4.46
N THR A 328 13.90 -25.42 4.24
CA THR A 328 14.87 -24.70 3.41
C THR A 328 15.35 -25.56 2.26
N SER A 329 15.68 -24.92 1.15
CA SER A 329 16.38 -25.54 0.02
C SER A 329 17.45 -24.55 -0.46
N GLU A 330 18.71 -25.00 -0.52
CA GLU A 330 19.86 -24.20 -0.94
C GLU A 330 19.99 -22.87 -0.17
N GLY A 331 19.66 -22.90 1.13
CA GLY A 331 19.71 -21.73 2.01
C GLY A 331 18.56 -20.73 1.83
N THR A 332 17.55 -21.03 1.02
CA THR A 332 16.32 -20.23 0.89
C THR A 332 15.18 -20.91 1.64
N ALA A 333 14.49 -20.16 2.50
CA ALA A 333 13.32 -20.65 3.22
C ALA A 333 12.08 -20.72 2.31
N GLY A 334 11.29 -21.78 2.47
CA GLY A 334 9.93 -21.87 1.95
C GLY A 334 8.92 -21.11 2.82
N ASP A 335 7.66 -21.51 2.76
CA ASP A 335 6.60 -20.95 3.59
C ASP A 335 6.78 -21.30 5.06
N PHE A 336 6.65 -20.28 5.90
CA PHE A 336 6.57 -20.45 7.34
C PHE A 336 5.17 -20.90 7.75
N THR A 337 5.11 -21.80 8.72
CA THR A 337 3.87 -22.12 9.43
C THR A 337 3.26 -20.89 10.10
N MET A 338 1.94 -20.89 10.27
CA MET A 338 1.30 -20.03 11.28
C MET A 338 2.01 -20.16 12.63
N ALA A 339 1.98 -19.11 13.44
CA ALA A 339 2.73 -19.12 14.70
C ALA A 339 2.19 -20.16 15.70
N ALA A 340 3.06 -21.04 16.18
CA ALA A 340 2.86 -21.73 17.44
C ALA A 340 3.17 -20.78 18.60
N ILE A 341 2.46 -20.90 19.71
CA ILE A 341 2.56 -19.94 20.82
C ILE A 341 2.94 -20.66 22.10
N LEU A 342 4.02 -20.22 22.74
CA LEU A 342 4.35 -20.59 24.12
C LEU A 342 3.98 -19.45 25.05
N TRP A 343 2.97 -19.66 25.89
CA TRP A 343 2.55 -18.69 26.89
C TRP A 343 3.46 -18.69 28.13
N PRO A 344 3.51 -17.57 28.88
CA PRO A 344 4.30 -17.47 30.12
C PRO A 344 3.97 -18.55 31.17
N ASN A 345 2.73 -19.06 31.14
CA ASN A 345 2.27 -20.13 32.03
C ASN A 345 2.72 -21.54 31.58
N GLY A 346 3.56 -21.63 30.54
CA GLY A 346 4.05 -22.89 29.97
C GLY A 346 3.06 -23.60 29.04
N THR A 347 1.94 -22.98 28.69
CA THR A 347 0.97 -23.55 27.75
C THR A 347 1.46 -23.39 26.32
N TRP A 348 1.53 -24.49 25.59
CA TRP A 348 1.78 -24.49 24.15
C TRP A 348 0.47 -24.49 23.37
N VAL A 349 0.39 -23.66 22.34
CA VAL A 349 -0.70 -23.64 21.35
C VAL A 349 -0.11 -24.00 20.00
N ASP A 350 -0.65 -25.06 19.39
CA ASP A 350 -0.22 -25.55 18.09
C ASP A 350 -0.51 -24.51 16.99
N PRO A 351 0.29 -24.48 15.92
CA PRO A 351 0.07 -23.55 14.82
C PRO A 351 -1.26 -23.86 14.11
N LEU A 352 -1.94 -22.81 13.65
CA LEU A 352 -3.12 -23.00 12.79
C LEU A 352 -2.71 -23.63 11.44
N PRO A 353 -3.63 -24.35 10.76
CA PRO A 353 -3.33 -24.89 9.44
C PRO A 353 -2.99 -23.80 8.43
N GLY A 354 -1.99 -24.07 7.60
CA GLY A 354 -1.60 -23.20 6.48
C GLY A 354 -0.36 -22.33 6.75
N PRO A 355 0.11 -21.66 5.69
CA PRO A 355 1.24 -20.74 5.75
C PRO A 355 0.87 -19.41 6.42
N SER A 356 1.85 -18.73 7.00
CA SER A 356 1.68 -17.49 7.78
C SER A 356 1.48 -16.21 7.00
#